data_AF-A0A2L0EJ21-F1
#
_entry.id   AF-A0A2L0EJ21-F1
#
_cell.length_a   1.000
_cell.length_b   1.000
_cell.length_c   1.000
_cell.angle_alpha   90.00
_cell.angle_beta   90.00
_cell.angle_gamma   90.00
#
_symmetry.space_group_name_H-M   'P 1'
#
loop_
_entity.id
_entity.type
_entity.pdbx_description
1 polymer ?
#
loop_
_entity_poly.entity_id
_entity_poly.type
_entity_poly.pdbx_seq_one_letter_code
_entity_poly.pdbx_strand_id
1 'polypeptide(L)'
;MSASCVPEGPATGDASSRPAGTSAAAASASPAGAVKGAPLGGVFEDDFDRSALGPDWNALSPKWKIEDGRLCARAARNRGVWLKRPLPENARIEFDAIAEAPDGDLKAEVWGDGRSGATAASYTNATSYLVILGGWKNTKHVLARLDEHGADRLEIDVDPESDDERARPVAPGQPYRFRIERRDGKTISWAVNDVDYLELRDPAPLAGPGHEHLGFNEWDAPVCFDNLRITPL
;
A
#
# COMPACT_ATOMS: atom_id res chain seq x y z
N MET A 1 32.99 -10.68 -43.93
CA MET A 1 33.15 -12.14 -44.01
C MET A 1 32.32 -12.75 -42.89
N SER A 2 31.32 -13.54 -43.29
CA SER A 2 30.69 -14.68 -42.58
C SER A 2 30.25 -14.45 -41.13
N ALA A 3 28.97 -14.25 -40.77
CA ALA A 3 27.82 -15.15 -40.92
C ALA A 3 28.13 -16.61 -40.54
N SER A 4 27.63 -17.05 -39.38
CA SER A 4 27.43 -18.48 -39.07
C SER A 4 26.25 -18.61 -38.09
N CYS A 5 25.09 -18.91 -38.66
CA CYS A 5 24.01 -19.64 -38.00
C CYS A 5 24.23 -21.16 -38.22
N VAL A 6 23.29 -21.96 -37.68
CA VAL A 6 22.86 -23.33 -38.09
C VAL A 6 23.42 -24.47 -37.19
N PRO A 7 22.69 -25.56 -36.83
CA PRO A 7 21.28 -25.73 -36.36
C PRO A 7 21.04 -26.93 -35.35
N GLU A 8 19.75 -27.15 -34.99
CA GLU A 8 18.95 -28.38 -34.66
C GLU A 8 19.62 -29.68 -34.14
N GLY A 9 19.15 -30.42 -33.12
CA GLY A 9 17.83 -31.00 -32.74
C GLY A 9 18.10 -32.40 -32.11
N PRO A 10 17.16 -33.35 -31.83
CA PRO A 10 15.73 -33.30 -31.50
C PRO A 10 15.39 -33.94 -30.12
N ALA A 11 14.09 -34.15 -29.86
CA ALA A 11 13.48 -34.72 -28.66
C ALA A 11 13.50 -36.26 -28.59
N THR A 12 13.47 -36.81 -27.37
CA THR A 12 13.01 -38.18 -27.10
C THR A 12 12.12 -38.19 -25.85
N GLY A 13 10.86 -38.56 -26.05
CA GLY A 13 10.06 -39.16 -24.99
C GLY A 13 10.32 -40.67 -24.96
N ASP A 14 10.02 -41.32 -23.85
CA ASP A 14 9.22 -42.53 -23.93
C ASP A 14 8.56 -42.90 -22.61
N ALA A 15 7.38 -43.48 -22.77
CA ALA A 15 6.48 -43.96 -21.73
C ALA A 15 6.89 -45.33 -21.19
N SER A 16 6.47 -45.63 -19.96
CA SER A 16 6.11 -46.96 -19.42
C SER A 16 6.06 -46.84 -17.89
N SER A 17 5.24 -47.51 -17.09
CA SER A 17 3.99 -48.28 -17.19
C SER A 17 3.68 -48.65 -15.72
N ARG A 18 2.39 -48.71 -15.35
CA ARG A 18 1.90 -49.04 -13.99
C ARG A 18 2.06 -50.55 -13.70
N PRO A 19 2.09 -50.97 -12.42
CA PRO A 19 0.88 -51.62 -11.90
C PRO A 19 0.51 -51.27 -10.45
N ALA A 20 -0.66 -51.78 -10.05
CA ALA A 20 -1.52 -51.42 -8.94
C ALA A 20 -1.05 -51.87 -7.54
N GLY A 21 -1.56 -51.18 -6.50
CA GLY A 21 -1.46 -51.62 -5.11
C GLY A 21 -2.16 -50.70 -4.11
N THR A 22 -3.42 -51.05 -3.80
CA THR A 22 -4.14 -50.88 -2.52
C THR A 22 -4.47 -49.50 -1.93
N SER A 23 -5.77 -49.41 -1.58
CA SER A 23 -6.54 -48.32 -1.00
C SER A 23 -6.12 -47.93 0.43
N ALA A 24 -6.08 -46.63 0.72
CA ALA A 24 -6.20 -46.11 2.08
C ALA A 24 -6.95 -44.76 2.07
N ALA A 25 -8.02 -44.75 2.85
CA ALA A 25 -8.86 -43.66 3.35
C ALA A 25 -8.64 -42.23 2.81
N ALA A 26 -9.70 -41.69 2.19
CA ALA A 26 -9.86 -40.27 1.92
C ALA A 26 -9.98 -39.50 3.24
N ALA A 27 -8.91 -38.79 3.62
CA ALA A 27 -9.02 -37.61 4.45
C ALA A 27 -9.25 -36.43 3.51
N SER A 28 -10.47 -35.89 3.51
CA SER A 28 -10.83 -34.67 2.82
C SER A 28 -10.10 -33.49 3.45
N ALA A 29 -8.86 -33.25 3.00
CA ALA A 29 -8.20 -31.97 3.16
C ALA A 29 -9.01 -30.94 2.35
N SER A 30 -9.84 -30.16 3.03
CA SER A 30 -10.43 -28.97 2.43
C SER A 30 -9.28 -28.04 2.06
N PRO A 31 -9.16 -27.57 0.81
CA PRO A 31 -8.22 -26.51 0.50
C PRO A 31 -8.65 -25.28 1.29
N ALA A 32 -7.72 -24.68 2.01
CA ALA A 32 -7.89 -23.40 2.67
C ALA A 32 -8.20 -22.34 1.60
N GLY A 33 -9.50 -22.15 1.33
CA GLY A 33 -9.97 -21.01 0.58
C GLY A 33 -9.68 -19.77 1.39
N ALA A 34 -8.90 -18.85 0.81
CA ALA A 34 -8.84 -17.49 1.29
C ALA A 34 -10.28 -16.98 1.44
N VAL A 35 -10.69 -16.71 2.67
CA VAL A 35 -12.02 -16.15 2.93
C VAL A 35 -11.99 -14.75 2.34
N LYS A 36 -12.57 -14.59 1.14
CA LYS A 36 -12.88 -13.28 0.56
C LYS A 36 -13.74 -12.54 1.58
N GLY A 37 -13.16 -11.55 2.25
CA GLY A 37 -13.96 -10.64 3.07
C GLY A 37 -14.92 -9.89 2.16
N ALA A 38 -16.17 -9.75 2.56
CA ALA A 38 -17.05 -8.78 1.90
C ALA A 38 -16.46 -7.37 2.12
N PRO A 39 -16.53 -6.46 1.13
CA PRO A 39 -16.15 -5.07 1.33
C PRO A 39 -16.85 -4.49 2.55
N LEU A 40 -16.23 -3.49 3.18
CA LEU A 40 -16.84 -2.77 4.30
C LEU A 40 -18.22 -2.24 3.90
N GLY A 41 -19.27 -2.83 4.48
CA GLY A 41 -20.67 -2.44 4.21
C GLY A 41 -21.12 -1.20 4.99
N GLY A 42 -20.22 -0.58 5.76
CA GLY A 42 -20.46 0.58 6.60
C GLY A 42 -19.15 1.25 6.98
N VAL A 43 -19.24 2.26 7.84
CA VAL A 43 -18.06 2.97 8.34
C VAL A 43 -17.16 2.01 9.12
N PHE A 44 -15.86 2.05 8.85
CA PHE A 44 -14.83 1.40 9.66
C PHE A 44 -14.00 2.47 10.37
N GLU A 45 -13.68 2.23 11.63
CA GLU A 45 -12.84 3.11 12.44
C GLU A 45 -11.80 2.30 13.19
N ASP A 46 -10.61 2.88 13.35
CA ASP A 46 -9.53 2.35 14.16
C ASP A 46 -8.76 3.52 14.78
N ASP A 47 -8.92 3.72 16.09
CA ASP A 47 -8.20 4.72 16.91
C ASP A 47 -6.87 4.18 17.44
N PHE A 48 -6.53 2.92 17.13
CA PHE A 48 -5.33 2.24 17.59
C PHE A 48 -5.11 2.21 19.12
N ASP A 49 -6.11 2.54 19.93
CA ASP A 49 -6.01 2.58 21.40
C ASP A 49 -6.09 1.15 21.99
N ARG A 50 -4.98 0.41 21.83
CA ARG A 50 -4.79 -0.96 22.28
C ARG A 50 -3.30 -1.30 22.44
N SER A 51 -3.00 -2.46 23.03
CA SER A 51 -1.61 -2.86 23.28
C SER A 51 -0.93 -3.62 22.14
N ALA A 52 -1.69 -4.07 21.14
CA ALA A 52 -1.17 -4.87 20.03
C ALA A 52 -1.92 -4.57 18.73
N LEU A 53 -1.27 -4.78 17.59
CA LEU A 53 -1.77 -4.41 16.26
C LEU A 53 -3.18 -4.97 15.96
N GLY A 54 -3.46 -6.20 16.41
CA GLY A 54 -4.78 -6.82 16.29
C GLY A 54 -4.97 -7.65 15.02
N PRO A 55 -6.08 -8.40 14.93
CA PRO A 55 -6.28 -9.40 13.88
C PRO A 55 -6.65 -8.79 12.52
N ASP A 56 -7.15 -7.55 12.49
CA ASP A 56 -7.58 -6.86 11.27
C ASP A 56 -6.42 -6.41 10.38
N TRP A 57 -5.18 -6.49 10.87
CA TRP A 57 -4.00 -5.97 10.19
C TRP A 57 -3.00 -7.07 9.81
N ASN A 58 -2.32 -6.86 8.69
CA ASN A 58 -1.26 -7.70 8.15
C ASN A 58 0.03 -6.89 8.03
N ALA A 59 0.93 -7.01 9.00
CA ALA A 59 2.23 -6.34 8.96
C ALA A 59 3.26 -7.17 8.18
N LEU A 60 3.88 -6.57 7.17
CA LEU A 60 4.94 -7.21 6.37
C LEU A 60 6.33 -7.09 7.01
N SER A 61 6.40 -6.39 8.14
CA SER A 61 7.62 -6.13 8.90
C SER A 61 7.29 -6.11 10.40
N PRO A 62 8.14 -6.67 11.27
CA PRO A 62 7.96 -6.61 12.72
C PRO A 62 8.19 -5.20 13.30
N LYS A 63 8.47 -4.21 12.45
CA LYS A 63 8.65 -2.80 12.84
C LYS A 63 7.33 -2.08 13.14
N TRP A 64 6.22 -2.58 12.59
CA TRP A 64 4.89 -2.06 12.85
C TRP A 64 4.38 -2.54 14.20
N LYS A 65 3.99 -1.60 15.06
CA LYS A 65 3.52 -1.88 16.42
C LYS A 65 2.60 -0.76 16.89
N ILE A 66 1.88 -1.02 17.97
CA ILE A 66 1.17 0.03 18.68
C ILE A 66 2.10 0.63 19.73
N GLU A 67 2.27 1.96 19.70
CA GLU A 67 3.06 2.73 20.66
C GLU A 67 2.22 3.93 21.11
N ASP A 68 2.03 4.08 22.41
CA ASP A 68 1.26 5.18 23.02
C ASP A 68 -0.12 5.40 22.37
N GLY A 69 -0.81 4.30 22.04
CA GLY A 69 -2.14 4.32 21.42
C GLY A 69 -2.14 4.60 19.91
N ARG A 70 -0.99 4.54 19.23
CA ARG A 70 -0.86 4.83 17.79
C ARG A 70 -0.19 3.71 17.02
N LEU A 71 -0.51 3.57 15.75
CA LEU A 71 0.21 2.66 14.85
C LEU A 71 1.52 3.30 14.39
N CYS A 72 2.65 2.80 14.87
CA CYS A 72 3.96 3.37 14.59
C CYS A 72 4.91 2.39 13.92
N ALA A 73 5.85 2.93 13.14
CA ALA A 73 6.96 2.20 12.55
C ALA A 73 8.19 3.08 12.33
N ARG A 74 9.32 2.41 12.13
CA ARG A 74 10.58 3.00 11.70
C ARG A 74 11.41 1.96 10.96
N ALA A 75 11.95 2.32 9.80
CA ALA A 75 12.84 1.46 9.01
C ALA A 75 12.22 0.10 8.65
N ALA A 76 10.93 0.10 8.32
CA ALA A 76 10.23 -1.00 7.66
C ALA A 76 10.60 -1.09 6.17
N ARG A 77 11.02 0.01 5.54
CA ARG A 77 11.59 0.07 4.18
C ARG A 77 10.64 -0.43 3.11
N ASN A 78 9.53 0.29 2.99
CA ASN A 78 8.43 0.00 2.06
C ASN A 78 7.80 -1.40 2.28
N ARG A 79 7.97 -1.99 3.47
CA ARG A 79 7.25 -3.20 3.93
C ARG A 79 6.17 -2.78 4.91
N GLY A 80 5.07 -2.31 4.36
CA GLY A 80 3.97 -1.69 5.08
C GLY A 80 3.16 -2.63 5.97
N VAL A 81 2.06 -2.07 6.47
CA VAL A 81 1.03 -2.76 7.25
C VAL A 81 -0.32 -2.55 6.59
N TRP A 82 -1.00 -3.66 6.29
CA TRP A 82 -2.21 -3.65 5.48
C TRP A 82 -3.45 -3.99 6.29
N LEU A 83 -4.52 -3.24 6.09
CA LEU A 83 -5.85 -3.59 6.58
C LEU A 83 -6.38 -4.79 5.79
N LYS A 84 -6.69 -5.89 6.46
CA LYS A 84 -7.22 -7.12 5.84
C LYS A 84 -8.65 -6.97 5.36
N ARG A 85 -9.39 -5.99 5.91
CA ARG A 85 -10.76 -5.71 5.47
C ARG A 85 -10.74 -4.99 4.12
N PRO A 86 -11.53 -5.45 3.14
CA PRO A 86 -11.54 -4.81 1.85
C PRO A 86 -12.27 -3.46 1.87
N LEU A 87 -11.66 -2.45 1.26
CA LEU A 87 -12.24 -1.17 0.93
C LEU A 87 -13.41 -1.34 -0.06
N PRO A 88 -14.44 -0.51 0.04
CA PRO A 88 -15.36 -0.30 -1.07
C PRO A 88 -14.63 0.26 -2.30
N GLU A 89 -15.23 0.13 -3.48
CA GLU A 89 -14.71 0.74 -4.70
C GLU A 89 -14.58 2.26 -4.52
N ASN A 90 -15.66 2.92 -4.09
CA ASN A 90 -15.66 4.34 -3.74
C ASN A 90 -15.65 4.51 -2.22
N ALA A 91 -14.66 5.25 -1.73
CA ALA A 91 -14.50 5.47 -0.30
C ALA A 91 -13.81 6.81 -0.03
N ARG A 92 -14.11 7.38 1.13
CA ARG A 92 -13.33 8.41 1.81
C ARG A 92 -12.53 7.73 2.92
N ILE A 93 -11.23 7.96 2.92
CA ILE A 93 -10.29 7.45 3.91
C ILE A 93 -9.65 8.65 4.59
N GLU A 94 -9.74 8.71 5.91
CA GLU A 94 -9.20 9.80 6.71
C GLU A 94 -8.40 9.24 7.88
N PHE A 95 -7.29 9.87 8.21
CA PHE A 95 -6.43 9.48 9.34
C PHE A 95 -5.50 10.63 9.69
N ASP A 96 -4.91 10.56 10.87
CA ASP A 96 -3.84 11.45 11.29
C ASP A 96 -2.50 10.75 11.08
N ALA A 97 -1.50 11.52 10.64
CA ALA A 97 -0.14 11.01 10.46
C ALA A 97 0.88 12.00 11.04
N ILE A 98 1.89 11.45 11.71
CA ILE A 98 2.90 12.21 12.44
C ILE A 98 4.27 11.66 12.04
N ALA A 99 5.18 12.52 11.59
CA ALA A 99 6.59 12.18 11.46
C ALA A 99 7.31 12.65 12.73
N GLU A 100 8.12 11.79 13.36
CA GLU A 100 8.86 12.19 14.57
C GLU A 100 10.23 12.81 14.23
N ALA A 101 10.64 12.74 12.96
CA ALA A 101 11.92 13.23 12.46
C ALA A 101 11.73 14.13 11.23
N PRO A 102 12.68 15.04 10.94
CA PRO A 102 12.58 16.01 9.83
C PRO A 102 12.65 15.36 8.45
N ASP A 103 13.03 14.08 8.37
CA ASP A 103 13.13 13.33 7.11
C ASP A 103 11.75 13.05 6.48
N GLY A 104 10.65 13.21 7.23
CA GLY A 104 9.28 13.08 6.75
C GLY A 104 8.88 11.64 6.42
N ASP A 105 8.41 11.43 5.20
CA ASP A 105 8.06 10.14 4.59
C ASP A 105 6.78 9.46 5.14
N LEU A 106 5.73 10.25 5.34
CA LEU A 106 4.40 9.75 5.70
C LEU A 106 3.73 9.14 4.45
N LYS A 107 3.52 7.82 4.44
CA LYS A 107 2.93 7.13 3.29
C LYS A 107 1.67 6.35 3.62
N ALA A 108 0.71 6.44 2.71
CA ALA A 108 -0.43 5.53 2.67
C ALA A 108 -0.57 4.93 1.26
N GLU A 109 -1.00 3.68 1.23
CA GLU A 109 -1.28 2.91 0.04
C GLU A 109 -2.76 2.56 0.01
N VAL A 110 -3.44 2.85 -1.10
CA VAL A 110 -4.90 2.68 -1.22
C VAL A 110 -5.26 1.89 -2.47
N TRP A 111 -6.28 1.04 -2.34
CA TRP A 111 -6.69 0.07 -3.36
C TRP A 111 -5.53 -0.82 -3.84
N GLY A 112 -4.74 -1.32 -2.87
CA GLY A 112 -3.69 -2.30 -3.09
C GLY A 112 -4.15 -3.74 -2.84
N ASP A 113 -3.20 -4.67 -2.90
CA ASP A 113 -3.45 -6.11 -2.76
C ASP A 113 -3.42 -6.62 -1.31
N GLY A 114 -3.08 -5.75 -0.35
CA GLY A 114 -3.11 -6.08 1.08
C GLY A 114 -1.94 -6.93 1.57
N ARG A 115 -0.95 -7.20 0.72
CA ARG A 115 0.12 -8.18 1.02
C ARG A 115 1.46 -7.93 0.36
N SER A 116 1.54 -7.10 -0.67
CA SER A 116 2.79 -6.77 -1.34
C SER A 116 3.57 -5.69 -0.60
N GLY A 117 4.89 -5.72 -0.76
CA GLY A 117 5.82 -4.73 -0.24
C GLY A 117 7.12 -4.75 -1.05
N ALA A 118 8.04 -3.83 -0.75
CA ALA A 118 9.27 -3.72 -1.53
C ALA A 118 10.12 -5.00 -1.48
N THR A 119 10.58 -5.43 -2.65
CA THR A 119 11.51 -6.55 -2.83
C THR A 119 12.95 -6.09 -3.12
N ALA A 120 13.13 -4.79 -3.34
CA ALA A 120 14.41 -4.14 -3.61
C ALA A 120 14.46 -2.76 -2.92
N ALA A 121 15.58 -2.06 -3.06
CA ALA A 121 15.74 -0.73 -2.46
C ALA A 121 14.85 0.34 -3.10
N SER A 122 14.49 0.18 -4.38
CA SER A 122 13.55 1.06 -5.08
C SER A 122 12.19 0.37 -5.09
N TYR A 123 11.13 1.09 -4.72
CA TYR A 123 9.79 0.50 -4.65
C TYR A 123 9.00 0.76 -5.94
N THR A 124 9.32 -0.03 -6.96
CA THR A 124 8.77 0.08 -8.31
C THR A 124 7.75 -1.00 -8.64
N ASN A 125 7.30 -1.75 -7.63
CA ASN A 125 6.43 -2.91 -7.75
C ASN A 125 5.25 -2.85 -6.76
N ALA A 126 4.79 -1.65 -6.44
CA ALA A 126 3.59 -1.46 -5.64
C ALA A 126 2.35 -1.98 -6.38
N THR A 127 1.29 -2.27 -5.64
CA THR A 127 0.02 -2.79 -6.16
C THR A 127 -1.13 -1.79 -6.04
N SER A 128 -0.81 -0.57 -5.61
CA SER A 128 -1.71 0.43 -5.06
C SER A 128 -1.54 1.79 -5.74
N TYR A 129 -2.38 2.76 -5.35
CA TYR A 129 -2.00 4.16 -5.42
C TYR A 129 -1.28 4.54 -4.12
N LEU A 130 -0.26 5.38 -4.23
CA LEU A 130 0.56 5.82 -3.11
C LEU A 130 0.40 7.33 -2.94
N VAL A 131 0.09 7.76 -1.72
CA VAL A 131 0.24 9.16 -1.30
C VAL A 131 1.42 9.26 -0.34
N ILE A 132 2.29 10.21 -0.59
CA ILE A 132 3.54 10.39 0.16
C ILE A 132 3.66 11.87 0.51
N LEU A 133 3.58 12.19 1.81
CA LEU A 133 3.86 13.53 2.30
C LEU A 133 5.29 13.58 2.88
N GLY A 134 6.14 14.41 2.28
CA GLY A 134 7.51 14.60 2.74
C GLY A 134 8.42 13.43 2.34
N GLY A 135 8.20 12.84 1.16
CA GLY A 135 9.06 11.79 0.63
C GLY A 135 10.44 12.30 0.22
N TRP A 136 11.36 11.37 -0.07
CA TRP A 136 12.75 11.66 -0.45
C TRP A 136 13.44 12.62 0.52
N LYS A 137 13.40 12.29 1.82
CA LYS A 137 13.92 13.15 2.89
C LYS A 137 13.25 14.53 2.89
N ASN A 138 11.92 14.53 2.83
CA ASN A 138 11.10 15.72 2.94
C ASN A 138 11.32 16.75 1.81
N THR A 139 11.61 16.26 0.60
CA THR A 139 11.82 17.12 -0.58
C THR A 139 10.67 17.11 -1.57
N LYS A 140 9.74 16.14 -1.46
CA LYS A 140 8.59 16.01 -2.37
C LYS A 140 7.33 15.54 -1.66
N HIS A 141 6.18 15.94 -2.19
CA HIS A 141 4.90 15.29 -1.98
C HIS A 141 4.48 14.59 -3.26
N VAL A 142 3.98 13.35 -3.17
CA VAL A 142 3.73 12.51 -4.35
C VAL A 142 2.39 11.81 -4.27
N LEU A 143 1.68 11.79 -5.40
CA LEU A 143 0.59 10.87 -5.70
C LEU A 143 1.00 10.01 -6.91
N ALA A 144 1.16 8.71 -6.69
CA ALA A 144 1.66 7.76 -7.68
C ALA A 144 0.73 6.55 -7.85
N ARG A 145 0.92 5.82 -8.95
CA ARG A 145 0.20 4.59 -9.29
C ARG A 145 1.21 3.48 -9.59
N LEU A 146 1.16 2.37 -8.85
CA LEU A 146 2.01 1.16 -8.99
C LEU A 146 3.54 1.35 -8.82
N ASP A 147 4.07 2.54 -9.08
CA ASP A 147 5.49 2.86 -9.00
C ASP A 147 5.66 4.26 -8.42
N GLU A 148 6.20 4.37 -7.20
CA GLU A 148 6.47 5.68 -6.58
C GLU A 148 7.57 6.46 -7.32
N HIS A 149 8.37 5.77 -8.16
CA HIS A 149 9.38 6.36 -9.01
C HIS A 149 8.93 6.58 -10.46
N GLY A 150 7.68 6.22 -10.78
CA GLY A 150 7.11 6.31 -12.12
C GLY A 150 7.16 7.72 -12.70
N ALA A 151 7.37 7.81 -14.02
CA ALA A 151 7.40 9.09 -14.73
C ALA A 151 6.01 9.77 -14.83
N ASP A 152 4.96 9.01 -14.55
CA ASP A 152 3.55 9.42 -14.55
C ASP A 152 3.05 9.83 -13.15
N ARG A 153 3.91 9.81 -12.12
CA ARG A 153 3.54 10.31 -10.80
C ARG A 153 3.28 11.82 -10.84
N LEU A 154 2.37 12.26 -10.00
CA LEU A 154 2.16 13.67 -9.72
C LEU A 154 3.01 14.05 -8.51
N GLU A 155 3.68 15.20 -8.56
CA GLU A 155 4.53 15.66 -7.48
C GLU A 155 4.44 17.16 -7.24
N ILE A 156 4.65 17.56 -5.98
CA ILE A 156 4.90 18.92 -5.54
C ILE A 156 6.29 18.93 -4.92
N ASP A 157 7.16 19.81 -5.42
CA ASP A 157 8.46 20.05 -4.79
C ASP A 157 8.29 20.82 -3.48
N VAL A 158 9.02 20.38 -2.46
CA VAL A 158 9.05 21.07 -1.17
C VAL A 158 10.03 22.24 -1.24
N ASP A 159 9.56 23.40 -0.83
CA ASP A 159 10.36 24.60 -0.58
C ASP A 159 10.10 25.07 0.86
N PRO A 160 11.10 24.97 1.75
CA PRO A 160 10.99 25.42 3.15
C PRO A 160 10.57 26.88 3.32
N GLU A 161 10.81 27.73 2.31
CA GLU A 161 10.49 29.16 2.33
C GLU A 161 9.16 29.47 1.61
N SER A 162 8.42 28.44 1.19
CA SER A 162 7.17 28.62 0.45
C SER A 162 6.03 29.16 1.31
N ASP A 163 5.36 30.19 0.80
CA ASP A 163 4.09 30.67 1.35
C ASP A 163 2.94 29.69 1.08
N ASP A 164 3.01 28.87 0.02
CA ASP A 164 2.07 27.77 -0.26
C ASP A 164 2.32 26.63 0.71
N GLU A 165 1.37 26.37 1.60
CA GLU A 165 1.46 25.29 2.59
C GLU A 165 1.64 23.91 1.97
N ARG A 166 1.13 23.71 0.74
CA ARG A 166 1.23 22.43 0.02
C ARG A 166 2.65 22.11 -0.41
N ALA A 167 3.53 23.10 -0.44
CA ALA A 167 4.94 22.96 -0.76
C ALA A 167 5.83 23.08 0.48
N ARG A 168 5.28 23.14 1.70
CA ARG A 168 6.10 23.19 2.92
C ARG A 168 6.51 21.79 3.38
N PRO A 169 7.68 21.67 4.03
CA PRO A 169 8.13 20.41 4.59
C PRO A 169 7.20 19.92 5.70
N VAL A 170 7.15 18.60 5.86
CA VAL A 170 6.58 17.96 7.06
C VAL A 170 7.39 18.39 8.28
N ALA A 171 6.72 18.88 9.32
CA ALA A 171 7.33 19.29 10.57
C ALA A 171 7.32 18.14 11.60
N PRO A 172 8.45 17.87 12.29
CA PRO A 172 8.49 16.83 13.31
C PRO A 172 7.47 17.06 14.43
N GLY A 173 6.75 16.00 14.81
CA GLY A 173 5.76 16.00 15.88
C GLY A 173 4.43 16.69 15.54
N GLN A 174 4.29 17.29 14.36
CA GLN A 174 3.03 17.85 13.91
C GLN A 174 2.10 16.74 13.39
N PRO A 175 0.84 16.68 13.85
CA PRO A 175 -0.17 15.85 13.23
C PRO A 175 -0.66 16.47 11.92
N TYR A 176 -0.76 15.64 10.88
CA TYR A 176 -1.32 15.96 9.58
C TYR A 176 -2.58 15.14 9.35
N ARG A 177 -3.71 15.80 9.08
CA ARG A 177 -4.98 15.12 8.78
C ARG A 177 -5.04 14.80 7.29
N PHE A 178 -4.91 13.53 6.94
CA PHE A 178 -5.05 13.07 5.57
C PHE A 178 -6.53 12.85 5.24
N ARG A 179 -6.90 13.18 4.00
CA ARG A 179 -8.15 12.75 3.36
C ARG A 179 -7.83 12.26 1.95
N ILE A 180 -8.15 11.00 1.68
CA ILE A 180 -8.00 10.36 0.37
C ILE A 180 -9.37 9.88 -0.07
N GLU A 181 -9.78 10.21 -1.29
CA GLU A 181 -11.11 9.82 -1.78
C GLU A 181 -11.06 9.23 -3.18
N ARG A 182 -11.93 8.24 -3.40
CA ARG A 182 -12.40 7.85 -4.73
C ARG A 182 -13.91 7.93 -4.74
N ARG A 183 -14.47 8.74 -5.64
CA ARG A 183 -15.91 9.04 -5.70
C ARG A 183 -16.62 8.45 -6.91
N ASP A 184 -15.90 8.23 -8.00
CA ASP A 184 -16.44 7.94 -9.32
C ASP A 184 -15.82 6.69 -9.97
N GLY A 185 -15.18 5.85 -9.15
CA GLY A 185 -14.49 4.63 -9.56
C GLY A 185 -13.12 4.86 -10.21
N LYS A 186 -12.69 6.12 -10.46
CA LYS A 186 -11.48 6.38 -11.27
C LYS A 186 -10.62 7.57 -10.85
N THR A 187 -11.15 8.49 -10.07
CA THR A 187 -10.46 9.71 -9.67
C THR A 187 -10.04 9.59 -8.21
N ILE A 188 -8.74 9.71 -7.96
CA ILE A 188 -8.15 9.73 -6.62
C ILE A 188 -7.82 11.17 -6.26
N SER A 189 -8.49 11.71 -5.26
CA SER A 189 -8.20 13.05 -4.72
C SER A 189 -7.54 12.93 -3.35
N TRP A 190 -6.47 13.68 -3.13
CA TRP A 190 -5.73 13.70 -1.87
C TRP A 190 -5.64 15.12 -1.30
N ALA A 191 -6.03 15.25 -0.03
CA ALA A 191 -5.94 16.47 0.74
C ALA A 191 -5.22 16.23 2.09
N VAL A 192 -4.59 17.28 2.61
CA VAL A 192 -3.98 17.31 3.94
C VAL A 192 -4.41 18.59 4.66
N ASN A 193 -4.85 18.46 5.91
CA ASN A 193 -5.37 19.58 6.71
C ASN A 193 -6.47 20.37 5.99
N ASP A 194 -7.39 19.64 5.34
CA ASP A 194 -8.49 20.16 4.51
C ASP A 194 -8.07 20.93 3.24
N VAL A 195 -6.80 20.89 2.88
CA VAL A 195 -6.25 21.55 1.69
C VAL A 195 -5.96 20.50 0.62
N ASP A 196 -6.48 20.71 -0.59
CA ASP A 196 -6.31 19.76 -1.70
C ASP A 196 -4.88 19.84 -2.27
N TYR A 197 -4.18 18.70 -2.31
CA TYR A 197 -2.81 18.60 -2.82
C TYR A 197 -2.80 18.19 -4.28
N LEU A 198 -3.19 16.94 -4.56
CA LEU A 198 -3.07 16.32 -5.88
C LEU A 198 -4.33 15.51 -6.20
N GLU A 199 -4.67 15.46 -7.48
CA GLU A 199 -5.74 14.64 -8.02
C GLU A 199 -5.24 13.85 -9.21
N LEU A 200 -5.49 12.54 -9.21
CA LEU A 200 -5.15 11.64 -10.30
C LEU A 200 -6.41 11.01 -10.87
N ARG A 201 -6.68 11.25 -12.15
CA ARG A 201 -7.74 10.57 -12.90
C ARG A 201 -7.16 9.40 -13.68
N ASP A 202 -7.51 8.18 -13.28
CA ASP A 202 -7.02 6.97 -13.91
C ASP A 202 -7.96 6.48 -15.02
N PRO A 203 -7.53 6.42 -16.30
CA PRO A 203 -8.34 5.84 -17.36
C PRO A 203 -8.53 4.32 -17.23
N ALA A 204 -7.70 3.64 -16.43
CA ALA A 204 -7.75 2.21 -16.14
C ALA A 204 -7.54 1.96 -14.63
N PRO A 205 -8.56 2.28 -13.80
CA PRO A 205 -8.44 2.28 -12.34
C PRO A 205 -8.02 0.94 -11.75
N LEU A 206 -7.23 0.99 -10.68
CA LEU A 206 -6.96 -0.18 -9.85
C LEU A 206 -8.25 -0.51 -9.09
N ALA A 207 -8.93 -1.56 -9.54
CA ALA A 207 -10.23 -1.99 -9.02
C ALA A 207 -10.38 -3.51 -9.10
N GLY A 208 -11.25 -4.05 -8.25
CA GLY A 208 -11.54 -5.48 -8.18
C GLY A 208 -10.51 -6.27 -7.36
N PRO A 209 -10.50 -7.61 -7.50
CA PRO A 209 -9.68 -8.48 -6.67
C PRO A 209 -8.20 -8.12 -6.70
N GLY A 210 -7.62 -7.86 -5.52
CA GLY A 210 -6.22 -7.42 -5.38
C GLY A 210 -6.00 -5.91 -5.47
N HIS A 211 -7.08 -5.12 -5.52
CA HIS A 211 -7.06 -3.64 -5.49
C HIS A 211 -8.13 -3.10 -4.55
N GLU A 212 -8.11 -3.61 -3.33
CA GLU A 212 -9.20 -3.45 -2.37
C GLU A 212 -8.69 -3.26 -0.94
N HIS A 213 -7.40 -2.97 -0.73
CA HIS A 213 -6.85 -2.80 0.62
C HIS A 213 -6.22 -1.43 0.84
N LEU A 214 -6.29 -0.97 2.09
CA LEU A 214 -5.55 0.17 2.62
C LEU A 214 -4.29 -0.35 3.31
N GLY A 215 -3.17 0.34 3.17
CA GLY A 215 -1.97 0.12 3.95
C GLY A 215 -1.30 1.43 4.36
N PHE A 216 -0.54 1.36 5.46
CA PHE A 216 0.40 2.40 5.84
C PHE A 216 1.81 1.94 5.53
N ASN A 217 2.65 2.87 5.10
CA ASN A 217 4.01 2.57 4.70
C ASN A 217 4.98 3.69 5.12
N GLU A 218 6.28 3.38 5.09
CA GLU A 218 7.38 4.32 5.29
C GLU A 218 8.68 3.71 4.74
N TRP A 219 9.73 4.51 4.68
CA TRP A 219 11.08 4.06 4.33
C TRP A 219 11.99 3.82 5.55
N ASP A 220 12.54 4.89 6.14
CA ASP A 220 13.44 4.83 7.30
C ASP A 220 12.99 5.73 8.48
N ALA A 221 12.11 6.71 8.22
CA ALA A 221 11.73 7.72 9.21
C ALA A 221 10.79 7.12 10.29
N PRO A 222 10.92 7.55 11.56
CA PRO A 222 9.93 7.25 12.58
C PRO A 222 8.62 7.97 12.28
N VAL A 223 7.55 7.19 12.10
CA VAL A 223 6.22 7.70 11.77
C VAL A 223 5.16 7.01 12.62
N CYS A 224 4.06 7.71 12.87
CA CYS A 224 2.88 7.19 13.55
C CYS A 224 1.60 7.59 12.82
N PHE A 225 0.59 6.73 12.87
CA PHE A 225 -0.72 6.92 12.29
C PHE A 225 -1.80 6.69 13.35
N ASP A 226 -2.89 7.45 13.25
CA ASP A 226 -3.95 7.47 14.25
C ASP A 226 -5.31 7.84 13.63
N ASN A 227 -6.41 7.65 14.38
CA ASN A 227 -7.76 8.13 14.05
C ASN A 227 -8.23 7.75 12.63
N LEU A 228 -8.00 6.49 12.23
CA LEU A 228 -8.40 5.99 10.92
C LEU A 228 -9.92 5.90 10.86
N ARG A 229 -10.50 6.47 9.79
CA ARG A 229 -11.90 6.36 9.43
C ARG A 229 -12.05 6.09 7.94
N ILE A 230 -12.84 5.08 7.59
CA ILE A 230 -13.16 4.71 6.21
C ILE A 230 -14.66 4.78 6.04
N THR A 231 -15.12 5.61 5.10
CA THR A 231 -16.53 5.81 4.80
C THR A 231 -16.80 5.42 3.34
N PRO A 232 -17.66 4.43 3.06
CA PRO A 232 -18.13 4.16 1.70
C PRO A 232 -18.81 5.39 1.07
N LEU A 233 -18.62 5.63 -0.23
CA LEU A 233 -19.19 6.77 -0.98
C LEU A 233 -20.12 6.33 -2.11
#